data_AF-A0A7V2PKD9-F1
#
_entry.id   AF-A0A7V2PKD9-F1
#
_cell.length_a   1.000
_cell.length_b   1.000
_cell.length_c   1.000
_cell.angle_alpha   90.00
_cell.angle_beta   90.00
_cell.angle_gamma   90.00
#
_symmetry.space_group_name_H-M   'P 1'
#
loop_
_entity.id
_entity.type
_entity.pdbx_description
1 polymer ?
#
loop_
_entity_poly.entity_id
_entity_poly.type
_entity_poly.pdbx_seq_one_letter_code
_entity_poly.pdbx_strand_id
1 'polypeptide(L)'
;LSVLPSPDMLVGLLGILKAGGAYLPLDPNYPADRLAFMVEDSGIDLLVTRSHLLDRLPTDHLHTTVLLDADQTAIARQPAANPEVDVTAANAAYVIYTSGSTGRPKGVVVNHESVVNHNLATAEL
;
A
#
# COMPACT_ATOMS: atom_id res chain seq x y z
N LEU A 1 -0.25 -2.81 -1.29
CA LEU A 1 -0.82 -3.46 -0.08
C LEU A 1 -2.07 -4.21 -0.49
N SER A 2 -2.12 -5.52 -0.27
CA SER A 2 -3.30 -6.36 -0.53
C SER A 2 -3.61 -7.21 0.69
N VAL A 3 -4.55 -6.76 1.52
CA VAL A 3 -5.00 -7.49 2.72
C VAL A 3 -6.50 -7.21 2.87
N LEU A 4 -7.28 -8.24 3.20
CA LEU A 4 -8.70 -8.08 3.54
C LEU A 4 -8.84 -7.30 4.87
N PRO A 5 -10.01 -6.67 5.14
CA PRO A 5 -10.23 -5.93 6.38
C PRO A 5 -9.88 -6.73 7.64
N SER A 6 -8.80 -6.33 8.30
CA SER A 6 -8.19 -7.01 9.45
C SER A 6 -7.18 -6.08 10.13
N PRO A 7 -6.76 -6.34 11.38
CA PRO A 7 -5.70 -5.58 12.02
C PRO A 7 -4.39 -5.56 11.21
N ASP A 8 -4.08 -6.66 10.53
CA ASP A 8 -2.91 -6.79 9.66
C ASP A 8 -2.90 -5.78 8.52
N MET A 9 -4.07 -5.38 8.01
CA MET A 9 -4.17 -4.32 7.01
C MET A 9 -3.59 -3.01 7.56
N LEU A 10 -3.90 -2.67 8.83
CA LEU A 10 -3.35 -1.48 9.49
C LEU A 10 -1.87 -1.64 9.78
N VAL A 11 -1.43 -2.83 10.20
CA VAL A 11 -0.01 -3.13 10.42
C VAL A 11 0.80 -2.97 9.13
N GLY A 12 0.33 -3.55 8.03
CA GLY A 12 0.98 -3.44 6.71
C GLY A 12 0.98 -2.00 6.19
N LEU A 13 -0.14 -1.28 6.32
CA LEU A 13 -0.23 0.14 5.96
C LEU A 13 0.77 0.98 6.75
N LEU A 14 0.77 0.88 8.08
CA LEU A 14 1.66 1.65 8.93
C LEU A 14 3.13 1.25 8.73
N GLY A 15 3.40 -0.03 8.46
CA GLY A 15 4.73 -0.51 8.12
C GLY A 15 5.28 0.16 6.86
N ILE A 16 4.47 0.24 5.79
CA ILE A 16 4.84 0.93 4.54
C ILE A 16 5.13 2.41 4.81
N LEU A 17 4.22 3.11 5.51
CA LEU A 17 4.39 4.54 5.80
C LEU A 17 5.61 4.82 6.68
N LYS A 18 5.85 3.99 7.71
CA LYS A 18 7.03 4.12 8.58
C LYS A 18 8.33 3.84 7.84
N ALA A 19 8.32 2.96 6.85
CA ALA A 19 9.47 2.74 5.97
C ALA A 19 9.67 3.88 4.95
N GLY A 20 8.79 4.89 4.93
CA GLY A 20 8.85 6.02 4.01
C GLY A 20 8.24 5.75 2.62
N GLY A 21 7.57 4.62 2.44
CA GLY A 21 6.86 4.29 1.21
C GLY A 21 5.44 4.86 1.18
N ALA A 22 4.89 4.97 -0.03
CA ALA A 22 3.47 5.19 -0.26
C ALA A 22 2.77 3.85 -0.49
N TYR A 23 1.56 3.67 0.03
CA TYR A 23 0.79 2.45 -0.23
C TYR A 23 -0.23 2.63 -1.36
N LEU A 24 -0.45 1.55 -2.10
CA LEU A 24 -1.50 1.42 -3.09
C LEU A 24 -2.37 0.22 -2.72
N PRO A 25 -3.66 0.41 -2.40
CA PRO A 25 -4.56 -0.70 -2.12
C PRO A 25 -4.82 -1.53 -3.39
N LEU A 26 -4.51 -2.82 -3.31
CA LEU A 26 -4.85 -3.82 -4.31
C LEU A 26 -5.89 -4.74 -3.69
N ASP A 27 -7.14 -4.64 -4.12
CA ASP A 27 -8.20 -5.54 -3.67
C ASP A 27 -8.06 -6.88 -4.44
N PRO A 28 -7.77 -8.00 -3.77
CA PRO A 28 -7.62 -9.30 -4.43
C PRO A 28 -8.92 -9.80 -5.09
N ASN A 29 -10.06 -9.14 -4.85
CA ASN A 29 -11.34 -9.41 -5.52
C ASN A 29 -11.51 -8.66 -6.85
N TYR A 30 -10.59 -7.77 -7.21
CA TYR A 30 -10.61 -7.15 -8.54
C TYR A 30 -10.25 -8.14 -9.65
N PRO A 31 -10.77 -7.93 -10.87
CA PRO A 31 -10.35 -8.71 -12.03
C PRO A 31 -8.83 -8.67 -12.23
N ALA A 32 -8.24 -9.80 -12.66
CA ALA A 32 -6.80 -9.94 -12.84
C ALA A 32 -6.20 -8.85 -13.75
N ASP A 33 -6.84 -8.56 -14.89
CA ASP A 33 -6.40 -7.52 -15.83
C ASP A 33 -6.36 -6.13 -15.17
N ARG A 34 -7.29 -5.85 -14.25
CA ARG A 34 -7.32 -4.58 -13.52
C ARG A 34 -6.16 -4.50 -12.52
N LEU A 35 -5.89 -5.59 -11.81
CA LEU A 35 -4.75 -5.65 -10.88
C LEU A 35 -3.42 -5.53 -11.63
N ALA A 36 -3.27 -6.24 -12.75
CA ALA A 36 -2.08 -6.18 -13.59
C ALA A 36 -1.83 -4.75 -14.10
N PHE A 37 -2.88 -4.10 -14.62
CA PHE A 37 -2.81 -2.69 -15.02
C PHE A 37 -2.38 -1.78 -13.86
N MET A 38 -2.96 -1.95 -12.66
CA MET A 38 -2.61 -1.11 -11.50
C MET A 38 -1.15 -1.29 -11.08
N VAL A 39 -0.62 -2.51 -11.13
CA VAL A 39 0.80 -2.80 -10.82
C VAL A 39 1.72 -2.18 -11.88
N GLU A 40 1.41 -2.39 -13.16
CA GLU A 40 2.20 -1.86 -14.28
C GLU A 40 2.21 -0.31 -14.30
N ASP A 41 1.04 0.33 -14.21
CA ASP A 41 0.91 1.79 -14.28
C ASP A 41 1.50 2.49 -13.04
N SER A 42 1.42 1.86 -11.86
CA SER A 42 1.99 2.46 -10.64
C SER A 42 3.50 2.27 -10.50
N GLY A 43 4.09 1.29 -11.21
CA GLY A 43 5.51 0.95 -11.06
C GLY A 43 5.88 0.46 -9.67
N ILE A 44 4.93 -0.07 -8.89
CA ILE A 44 5.26 -0.65 -7.59
C ILE A 44 6.16 -1.88 -7.77
N ASP A 45 7.18 -1.97 -6.94
CA ASP A 45 8.13 -3.10 -6.90
C ASP A 45 7.77 -4.08 -5.76
N LEU A 46 7.21 -3.55 -4.66
CA LEU A 46 6.99 -4.30 -3.43
C LEU A 46 5.50 -4.56 -3.15
N LEU A 47 5.19 -5.80 -2.79
CA LEU A 47 3.87 -6.21 -2.31
C LEU A 47 3.89 -6.62 -0.84
N VAL A 48 3.03 -6.00 -0.04
CA VAL A 48 2.68 -6.49 1.30
C VAL A 48 1.33 -7.18 1.22
N THR A 49 1.26 -8.46 1.59
CA THR A 49 0.04 -9.26 1.55
C THR A 49 0.05 -10.41 2.57
N ARG A 50 -0.89 -11.35 2.45
CA ARG A 50 -0.91 -12.63 3.18
C ARG A 50 -0.82 -13.78 2.20
N SER A 51 -0.21 -14.88 2.64
CA SER A 51 0.09 -16.07 1.80
C SER A 51 -1.12 -16.55 0.97
N HIS A 52 -2.29 -16.69 1.60
CA HIS A 52 -3.51 -17.20 0.94
C HIS A 52 -4.11 -16.28 -0.14
N LEU A 53 -3.58 -15.05 -0.31
CA LEU A 53 -4.02 -14.11 -1.34
C LEU A 53 -3.10 -14.08 -2.55
N LEU A 54 -1.91 -14.69 -2.48
CA LEU A 54 -0.88 -14.57 -3.52
C LEU A 54 -1.36 -15.02 -4.89
N ASP A 55 -2.08 -16.15 -4.95
CA ASP A 55 -2.58 -16.73 -6.20
C ASP A 55 -3.57 -15.82 -6.95
N ARG A 56 -4.04 -14.76 -6.30
CA ARG A 56 -5.00 -13.79 -6.84
C ARG A 56 -4.36 -12.48 -7.25
N LEU A 57 -3.05 -12.34 -7.07
CA LEU A 57 -2.31 -11.10 -7.27
C LEU A 57 -1.26 -11.24 -8.38
N PRO A 58 -1.08 -10.22 -9.22
CA PRO A 58 -0.06 -10.24 -10.26
C PRO A 58 1.32 -10.04 -9.63
N THR A 59 2.01 -11.14 -9.36
CA THR A 59 3.32 -11.14 -8.67
C THR A 59 4.52 -11.19 -9.59
N ASP A 60 4.32 -11.48 -10.89
CA ASP A 60 5.40 -11.67 -11.87
C ASP A 60 6.33 -10.45 -12.05
N HIS A 61 5.83 -9.25 -11.74
CA HIS A 61 6.57 -7.98 -11.90
C HIS A 61 7.08 -7.39 -10.58
N LEU A 62 6.86 -8.06 -9.45
CA LEU A 62 7.23 -7.57 -8.13
C LEU A 62 8.55 -8.21 -7.69
N HIS A 63 9.57 -7.42 -7.32
CA HIS A 63 10.84 -8.00 -6.87
C HIS A 63 10.80 -8.40 -5.40
N THR A 64 9.96 -7.74 -4.60
CA THR A 64 9.83 -8.02 -3.18
C THR A 64 8.39 -8.32 -2.79
N THR A 65 8.19 -9.41 -2.06
CA THR A 65 6.90 -9.73 -1.43
C THR A 65 7.11 -9.96 0.06
N VAL A 66 6.32 -9.28 0.88
CA VAL A 66 6.25 -9.46 2.34
C VAL A 66 4.92 -10.09 2.70
N LEU A 67 4.99 -11.26 3.31
CA LEU A 67 3.84 -12.04 3.77
C LEU A 67 3.66 -11.85 5.27
N LEU A 68 2.65 -11.08 5.68
CA LEU A 68 2.44 -10.73 7.09
C LEU A 68 2.24 -11.95 8.00
N ASP A 69 1.71 -13.03 7.44
CA ASP A 69 1.50 -14.31 8.11
C ASP A 69 2.73 -15.23 8.03
N ALA A 70 3.30 -15.45 6.86
CA ALA A 70 4.42 -16.38 6.69
C ALA A 70 5.77 -15.81 7.18
N ASP A 71 5.98 -14.50 7.07
CA ASP A 71 7.23 -13.83 7.46
C ASP A 71 7.21 -13.34 8.91
N GLN A 72 6.19 -13.69 9.70
CA GLN A 72 5.99 -13.19 11.06
C GLN A 72 7.24 -13.34 11.94
N THR A 73 7.94 -14.48 11.83
CA THR A 73 9.17 -14.73 12.61
C THR A 73 10.33 -13.83 12.17
N ALA A 74 10.46 -13.55 10.87
CA ALA A 74 11.49 -12.66 10.35
C ALA A 74 11.18 -11.20 10.73
N ILE A 75 9.91 -10.79 10.63
CA ILE A 75 9.42 -9.48 11.04
C ILE A 75 9.68 -9.25 12.53
N ALA A 76 9.37 -10.24 13.38
CA ALA A 76 9.55 -10.14 14.84
C ALA A 76 11.02 -10.04 15.29
N ARG A 77 11.99 -10.37 14.43
CA ARG A 77 13.42 -10.20 14.69
C ARG A 77 13.94 -8.81 14.34
N GLN A 78 13.16 -8.00 13.64
CA GLN A 78 13.54 -6.63 13.32
C GLN A 78 13.46 -5.74 14.57
N PRO A 79 14.22 -4.62 14.60
CA PRO A 79 14.11 -3.66 15.70
C PRO A 79 12.68 -3.15 15.89
N ALA A 80 12.26 -3.03 17.15
CA ALA A 80 10.96 -2.44 17.50
C ALA A 80 10.97 -0.90 17.51
N ALA A 81 12.15 -0.28 17.43
CA ALA A 81 12.29 1.16 17.31
C ALA A 81 11.77 1.64 15.94
N ASN A 82 11.35 2.91 15.86
CA ASN A 82 11.00 3.49 14.58
C ASN A 82 12.24 3.51 13.66
N PRO A 83 12.10 3.17 12.37
CA PRO A 83 13.20 3.27 11.43
C PRO A 83 13.58 4.74 11.22
N GLU A 84 14.86 5.00 11.02
CA GLU A 84 15.35 6.31 10.62
C GLU A 84 15.21 6.41 9.09
N VAL A 85 14.24 7.19 8.64
CA VAL A 85 13.96 7.41 7.21
C VAL A 85 13.78 8.90 6.94
N ASP A 86 14.32 9.38 5.82
CA ASP A 86 14.15 10.76 5.38
C ASP A 86 12.83 10.91 4.61
N VAL A 87 11.77 11.28 5.33
CA VAL A 87 10.43 11.51 4.78
C VAL A 87 9.98 12.93 5.12
N THR A 88 9.43 13.62 4.12
CA THR A 88 8.86 14.96 4.20
C THR A 88 7.35 14.94 3.98
N ALA A 89 6.65 16.01 4.38
CA ALA A 89 5.21 16.12 4.19
C ALA A 89 4.78 16.12 2.70
N ALA A 90 5.71 16.46 1.79
CA ALA A 90 5.48 16.47 0.36
C ALA A 90 5.54 15.08 -0.29
N ASN A 91 6.11 14.07 0.40
CA ASN A 91 6.17 12.71 -0.12
C ASN A 91 4.78 12.10 -0.23
N ALA A 92 4.60 11.22 -1.22
CA ALA A 92 3.36 10.46 -1.39
C ALA A 92 3.09 9.58 -0.14
N ALA A 93 1.86 9.62 0.36
CA ALA A 93 1.38 8.74 1.41
C ALA A 93 0.62 7.54 0.83
N TYR A 94 -0.21 7.79 -0.20
CA TYR A 94 -0.90 6.71 -0.91
C TYR A 94 -1.26 7.05 -2.35
N VAL A 95 -1.58 6.01 -3.10
CA VAL A 95 -2.17 6.08 -4.43
C VAL A 95 -3.50 5.33 -4.44
N ILE A 96 -4.58 5.99 -4.86
CA ILE A 96 -5.89 5.36 -5.05
C ILE A 96 -6.28 5.46 -6.52
N TYR A 97 -6.60 4.32 -7.13
CA TYR A 97 -7.14 4.28 -8.48
C TYR A 97 -8.63 4.59 -8.49
N THR A 98 -9.02 5.52 -9.36
CA THR A 98 -10.41 5.89 -9.59
C THR A 98 -10.84 5.54 -11.00
N SER A 99 -12.14 5.34 -11.24
CA SER A 99 -12.68 5.17 -12.59
C SER A 99 -12.47 6.47 -13.38
N GLY A 100 -11.59 6.46 -14.37
CA GLY A 100 -11.40 7.61 -15.24
C GLY A 100 -12.59 7.81 -16.18
N SER A 101 -12.90 9.06 -16.50
CA SER A 101 -13.93 9.44 -17.48
C SER A 101 -13.65 8.87 -18.88
N THR A 102 -12.40 8.53 -19.18
CA THR A 102 -11.93 7.90 -20.43
C THR A 102 -11.97 6.38 -20.40
N GLY A 103 -12.59 5.77 -19.37
CA GLY A 103 -12.71 4.32 -19.19
C GLY A 103 -11.46 3.62 -18.62
N ARG A 104 -10.29 4.27 -18.65
CA ARG A 104 -9.06 3.76 -18.01
C ARG A 104 -8.94 4.30 -16.57
N PRO A 105 -8.67 3.44 -15.56
CA PRO A 105 -8.44 3.90 -14.21
C PRO A 105 -7.24 4.86 -14.14
N LYS A 106 -7.27 5.81 -13.21
CA LYS A 106 -6.17 6.77 -12.97
C LYS A 106 -5.72 6.70 -11.52
N GLY A 107 -4.42 6.56 -11.30
CA GLY A 107 -3.81 6.64 -9.97
C GLY A 107 -3.78 8.08 -9.47
N VAL A 108 -4.54 8.37 -8.41
CA VAL A 108 -4.50 9.66 -7.72
C VAL A 108 -3.46 9.56 -6.60
N VAL A 109 -2.40 10.34 -6.71
CA VAL A 109 -1.34 10.42 -5.70
C VAL A 109 -1.73 11.45 -4.64
N VAL A 110 -1.72 11.04 -3.38
CA VAL A 110 -1.98 11.92 -2.23
C VAL A 110 -0.75 11.95 -1.35
N ASN A 111 -0.26 13.15 -1.01
CA ASN A 111 0.89 13.34 -0.13
C ASN A 111 0.50 13.38 1.36
N HIS A 112 1.49 13.22 2.23
CA HIS A 112 1.28 13.26 3.69
C HIS A 112 0.60 14.54 4.16
N GLU A 113 1.02 15.69 3.65
CA GLU A 113 0.46 16.99 4.00
C GLU A 113 -1.06 17.06 3.74
N SER A 114 -1.51 16.59 2.57
CA SER A 114 -2.94 16.60 2.22
C SER A 114 -3.78 15.76 3.18
N VAL A 115 -3.26 14.60 3.60
CA VAL A 115 -3.94 13.72 4.57
C VAL A 115 -4.04 14.38 5.93
N VAL A 116 -2.94 14.96 6.43
CA VAL A 116 -2.91 15.63 7.73
C VAL A 116 -3.85 16.84 7.74
N ASN A 117 -3.80 17.67 6.70
CA ASN A 117 -4.68 18.85 6.57
C ASN A 117 -6.15 18.45 6.54
N HIS A 118 -6.51 17.39 5.80
CA HIS A 118 -7.88 16.86 5.78
C HIS A 118 -8.32 16.42 7.18
N ASN A 119 -7.50 15.61 7.86
CA ASN A 119 -7.82 15.08 9.19
C ASN A 119 -8.00 16.20 10.23
N LEU A 120 -7.15 17.23 10.20
CA LEU A 120 -7.26 18.40 11.08
C LEU A 120 -8.56 19.15 10.82
N ALA A 121 -8.89 19.44 9.56
CA ALA A 121 -10.12 20.12 9.20
C ALA A 121 -11.38 19.33 9.62
N THR A 122 -11.34 17.99 9.56
CA THR A 122 -12.46 17.14 10.00
C THR A 122 -12.56 16.97 11.52
N ALA A 123 -11.45 17.12 12.26
CA ALA A 123 -11.44 16.99 13.71
C ALA A 123 -11.95 18.24 14.44
N GLU A 124 -12.05 19.37 13.74
CA GLU A 124 -12.63 20.62 14.23
C GLU A 124 -14.16 20.69 14.06
N LEU A 125 -14.79 19.64 13.52
CA LEU A 125 -16.24 19.46 13.36
C LEU A 125 -16.82 18.53 14.44
#